data_AF-A0A1F9B4R0-F1
#
_entry.id   AF-A0A1F9B4R0-F1
#
_cell.length_a   1.000
_cell.length_b   1.000
_cell.length_c   1.000
_cell.angle_alpha   90.00
_cell.angle_beta   90.00
_cell.angle_gamma   90.00
#
_symmetry.space_group_name_H-M   'P 1'
#
loop_
_entity.id
_entity.type
_entity.pdbx_description
1 polymer ?
#
loop_
_entity_poly.entity_id
_entity_poly.type
_entity_poly.pdbx_seq_one_letter_code
_entity_poly.pdbx_strand_id
1 'polypeptide(L)'
;MTEKKEGLTNLQQKAIPIILASKTITEGVKKASVKRETFYLWLKNPEFKAEFIRQRQEIIDLALHELKTSASEAVTVLRELLKAEGEGVRLRTAQAILENVLKSIEIENLVRRIEELERSPR
;
A
#
# COMPACT_ATOMS: atom_id res chain seq x y z
N MET A 1 -41.20 -8.52 -2.37
CA MET A 1 -40.35 -8.72 -3.57
C MET A 1 -38.95 -8.96 -3.06
N THR A 2 -38.49 -10.21 -3.12
CA THR A 2 -37.29 -10.70 -2.44
C THR A 2 -36.02 -10.20 -3.15
N GLU A 3 -35.33 -9.23 -2.56
CA GLU A 3 -33.97 -8.85 -2.96
C GLU A 3 -33.04 -10.02 -2.65
N LYS A 4 -32.66 -10.75 -3.70
CA LYS A 4 -31.63 -11.78 -3.63
C LYS A 4 -30.29 -11.03 -3.56
N LYS A 5 -29.68 -10.97 -2.36
CA LYS A 5 -28.25 -10.65 -2.19
C LYS A 5 -27.45 -11.75 -2.91
N GLU A 6 -27.27 -11.59 -4.22
CA GLU A 6 -26.44 -12.50 -5.01
C GLU A 6 -24.99 -12.07 -4.82
N GLY A 7 -24.30 -12.74 -3.89
CA GLY A 7 -22.86 -12.61 -3.72
C GLY A 7 -22.08 -12.92 -5.01
N LEU A 8 -20.78 -12.61 -5.02
CA LEU A 8 -19.96 -12.71 -6.21
C LEU A 8 -20.09 -14.09 -6.89
N THR A 9 -20.26 -14.07 -8.21
CA THR A 9 -20.26 -15.29 -9.03
C THR A 9 -18.92 -16.03 -8.93
N ASN A 10 -18.93 -17.34 -9.15
CA ASN A 10 -17.69 -18.15 -9.20
C ASN A 10 -16.65 -17.59 -10.18
N LEU A 11 -17.10 -17.03 -11.31
CA LEU A 11 -16.22 -16.40 -12.29
C LEU A 11 -15.57 -15.14 -11.72
N GLN A 12 -16.35 -14.26 -11.07
CA GLN A 12 -15.83 -13.05 -10.43
C GLN A 12 -14.81 -13.38 -9.34
N GLN A 13 -15.12 -14.32 -8.45
CA GLN A 13 -14.23 -14.72 -7.36
C GLN A 13 -12.87 -15.22 -7.87
N LYS A 14 -12.87 -16.01 -8.96
CA LYS A 14 -11.63 -16.50 -9.59
C LYS A 14 -10.89 -15.40 -10.37
N ALA A 15 -11.61 -14.47 -10.97
CA ALA A 15 -11.02 -13.42 -11.81
C ALA A 15 -10.25 -12.37 -11.00
N ILE A 16 -10.75 -11.99 -9.81
CA ILE A 16 -10.14 -10.93 -8.98
C ILE A 16 -8.64 -11.17 -8.72
N PRO A 17 -8.20 -12.31 -8.15
CA PRO A 17 -6.78 -12.52 -7.86
C PRO A 17 -5.92 -12.56 -9.13
N ILE A 18 -6.42 -13.12 -10.23
CA ILE A 18 -5.71 -13.15 -11.52
C ILE A 18 -5.50 -11.74 -12.07
N ILE A 19 -6.52 -10.88 -11.96
CA ILE A 19 -6.46 -9.50 -12.42
C ILE A 19 -5.48 -8.70 -11.56
N LEU A 20 -5.57 -8.84 -10.23
CA LEU A 20 -4.72 -8.11 -9.29
C LEU A 20 -3.24 -8.53 -9.35
N ALA A 21 -2.95 -9.79 -9.68
CA ALA A 21 -1.58 -10.28 -9.87
C ALA A 21 -0.94 -9.82 -11.20
N SER A 22 -1.69 -9.15 -12.08
CA SER A 22 -1.20 -8.74 -13.40
C SER A 22 -0.71 -7.30 -13.41
N LYS A 23 0.26 -6.99 -14.28
CA LYS A 23 0.88 -5.66 -14.37
C LYS A 23 -0.11 -4.58 -14.79
N THR A 24 -1.13 -4.94 -15.56
CA THR A 24 -2.20 -4.03 -15.99
C THR A 24 -3.56 -4.72 -15.93
N ILE A 25 -4.62 -3.93 -15.77
CA ILE A 25 -6.01 -4.44 -15.82
C ILE A 25 -6.27 -5.14 -17.16
N THR A 26 -5.80 -4.59 -18.28
CA THR A 26 -5.97 -5.20 -19.62
C THR A 26 -5.36 -6.60 -19.71
N GLU A 27 -4.14 -6.76 -19.19
CA GLU A 27 -3.49 -8.08 -19.15
C GLU A 27 -4.23 -9.02 -18.20
N GLY A 28 -4.62 -8.52 -17.04
CA GLY A 28 -5.31 -9.27 -16.01
C GLY A 28 -6.66 -9.82 -16.47
N VAL A 29 -7.50 -8.99 -17.08
CA VAL A 29 -8.80 -9.44 -17.60
C VAL A 29 -8.61 -10.46 -18.72
N LYS A 30 -7.60 -10.28 -19.58
CA LYS A 30 -7.26 -11.26 -20.62
C LYS A 30 -6.84 -12.61 -20.00
N LYS A 31 -5.96 -12.60 -19.00
CA LYS A 31 -5.52 -13.82 -18.28
C LYS A 31 -6.69 -14.48 -17.53
N ALA A 32 -7.60 -13.70 -16.99
CA ALA A 32 -8.81 -14.20 -16.33
C ALA A 32 -9.89 -14.68 -17.33
N SER A 33 -9.63 -14.62 -18.64
CA SER A 33 -10.62 -14.89 -19.70
C SER A 33 -11.89 -14.03 -19.59
N VAL A 34 -11.74 -12.79 -19.13
CA VAL A 34 -12.81 -11.79 -18.96
C VAL A 34 -12.63 -10.68 -19.99
N LYS A 35 -13.71 -10.30 -20.66
CA LYS A 35 -13.70 -9.11 -21.54
C LYS A 35 -13.56 -7.84 -20.69
N ARG A 36 -12.80 -6.86 -21.19
CA ARG A 36 -12.54 -5.61 -20.46
C ARG A 36 -13.84 -4.89 -20.09
N GLU A 37 -14.80 -4.87 -21.02
CA GLU A 37 -16.12 -4.28 -20.86
C GLU A 37 -16.92 -4.96 -19.73
N THR A 38 -16.82 -6.29 -19.64
CA THR A 38 -17.44 -7.08 -18.57
C THR A 38 -16.86 -6.74 -17.19
N PHE A 39 -15.55 -6.58 -17.08
CA PHE A 39 -14.91 -6.17 -15.83
C PHE A 39 -15.37 -4.78 -15.38
N TYR A 40 -15.41 -3.80 -16.29
CA TYR A 40 -15.92 -2.46 -15.96
C TYR A 40 -17.42 -2.46 -15.63
N LEU A 41 -18.21 -3.36 -16.21
CA LEU A 41 -19.60 -3.57 -15.81
C LEU A 41 -19.68 -4.11 -14.38
N TRP A 42 -18.85 -5.09 -14.02
CA TRP A 42 -18.79 -5.61 -12.64
C TRP A 42 -18.39 -4.55 -11.63
N LEU A 43 -17.49 -3.63 -11.97
CA LEU A 43 -17.13 -2.52 -11.07
C LEU A 43 -18.29 -1.56 -10.75
N LYS A 44 -19.39 -1.59 -11.52
CA LYS A 44 -20.62 -0.86 -11.19
C LYS A 44 -21.45 -1.55 -10.11
N ASN A 45 -21.25 -2.86 -9.89
CA ASN A 45 -21.88 -3.59 -8.80
C ASN A 45 -21.11 -3.30 -7.48
N PRO A 46 -21.78 -2.77 -6.44
CA PRO A 46 -21.11 -2.42 -5.18
C PRO A 46 -20.41 -3.59 -4.49
N GLU A 47 -20.99 -4.79 -4.53
CA GLU A 47 -20.43 -5.98 -3.86
C GLU A 47 -19.14 -6.43 -4.54
N PHE A 48 -19.13 -6.55 -5.88
CA PHE A 48 -17.92 -6.88 -6.62
C PHE A 48 -16.83 -5.83 -6.43
N LYS A 49 -17.20 -4.53 -6.50
CA LYS A 49 -16.26 -3.43 -6.31
C LYS A 49 -15.64 -3.47 -4.90
N ALA A 50 -16.44 -3.70 -3.87
CA ALA A 50 -15.96 -3.80 -2.50
C ALA A 50 -14.95 -4.95 -2.34
N GLU A 51 -15.27 -6.14 -2.86
CA GLU A 51 -14.37 -7.29 -2.76
C GLU A 51 -13.08 -7.10 -3.57
N PHE A 52 -13.16 -6.53 -4.77
CA PHE A 52 -11.98 -6.19 -5.56
C PHE A 52 -11.07 -5.19 -4.84
N ILE A 53 -11.65 -4.16 -4.22
CA ILE A 53 -10.89 -3.18 -3.43
C ILE A 53 -10.28 -3.85 -2.19
N ARG A 54 -11.03 -4.71 -1.49
CA ARG A 54 -10.57 -5.44 -0.31
C ARG A 54 -9.33 -6.27 -0.61
N GLN A 55 -9.38 -7.14 -1.63
CA GLN A 55 -8.22 -7.95 -2.03
C GLN A 55 -7.06 -7.11 -2.56
N ARG A 56 -7.34 -6.01 -3.27
CA ARG A 56 -6.29 -5.08 -3.69
C ARG A 56 -5.59 -4.46 -2.48
N GLN A 57 -6.35 -4.13 -1.45
CA GLN A 57 -5.81 -3.56 -0.22
C GLN A 57 -4.90 -4.58 0.49
N GLU A 58 -5.28 -5.86 0.56
CA GLU A 58 -4.42 -6.91 1.13
C GLU A 58 -3.05 -7.00 0.44
N ILE A 59 -3.01 -6.87 -0.89
CA ILE A 59 -1.75 -6.86 -1.65
C ILE A 59 -0.92 -5.62 -1.34
N ILE A 60 -1.57 -4.46 -1.25
CA ILE A 60 -0.89 -3.20 -0.87
C ILE A 60 -0.33 -3.31 0.54
N ASP A 61 -1.09 -3.87 1.48
CA ASP A 61 -0.67 -4.03 2.87
C ASP A 61 0.55 -4.96 2.98
N LEU A 62 0.59 -6.03 2.18
CA LEU A 62 1.76 -6.89 2.07
C LEU A 62 2.99 -6.16 1.52
N ALA A 63 2.83 -5.42 0.41
CA ALA A 63 3.93 -4.64 -0.17
C ALA A 63 4.43 -3.55 0.80
N LEU A 64 3.53 -2.91 1.55
CA LEU A 64 3.89 -1.96 2.60
C LEU A 64 4.63 -2.63 3.75
N HIS A 65 4.26 -3.87 4.11
CA HIS A 65 4.97 -4.64 5.11
C HIS A 65 6.40 -4.96 4.65
N GLU A 66 6.58 -5.42 3.41
CA GLU A 66 7.91 -5.65 2.83
C GLU A 66 8.75 -4.38 2.83
N LEU A 67 8.19 -3.24 2.40
CA LEU A 67 8.88 -1.96 2.41
C LEU A 67 9.33 -1.53 3.82
N LYS A 68 8.47 -1.73 4.84
CA LYS A 68 8.82 -1.45 6.25
C LYS A 68 9.96 -2.33 6.74
N THR A 69 9.97 -3.60 6.34
CA THR A 69 11.07 -4.52 6.65
C THR A 69 12.37 -4.05 6.01
N SER A 70 12.36 -3.71 4.72
CA SER A 70 13.55 -3.15 4.03
C SER A 70 14.03 -1.84 4.65
N ALA A 71 13.13 -0.98 5.13
CA ALA A 71 13.52 0.23 5.86
C ALA A 71 14.26 -0.10 7.17
N SER A 72 13.85 -1.15 7.89
CA SER A 72 14.53 -1.61 9.11
C SER A 72 15.93 -2.16 8.81
N GLU A 73 16.09 -2.88 7.69
CA GLU A 73 17.40 -3.32 7.21
C GLU A 73 18.29 -2.13 6.83
N ALA A 74 17.75 -1.12 6.14
CA ALA A 74 18.48 0.10 5.80
C ALA A 74 18.98 0.85 7.04
N VAL A 75 18.18 0.91 8.12
CA VAL A 75 18.63 1.47 9.41
C VAL A 75 19.80 0.67 9.99
N THR A 76 19.81 -0.65 9.82
CA THR A 76 20.94 -1.50 10.26
C THR A 76 22.21 -1.17 9.47
N VAL A 77 22.11 -1.04 8.15
CA VAL A 77 23.22 -0.62 7.30
C VAL A 77 23.74 0.77 7.70
N LEU A 78 22.87 1.74 7.95
CA LEU A 78 23.28 3.07 8.42
C LEU A 78 24.04 3.00 9.76
N ARG A 79 23.61 2.15 10.70
CA ARG A 79 24.34 1.94 11.97
C ARG A 79 25.73 1.33 11.77
N GLU A 80 25.88 0.43 10.81
CA GLU A 80 27.18 -0.15 10.45
C GLU A 80 28.10 0.89 9.80
N LEU A 81 27.56 1.71 8.90
CA LEU A 81 28.32 2.77 8.23
C LEU A 81 28.84 3.86 9.18
N LEU A 82 28.23 4.05 10.35
CA LEU A 82 28.79 4.89 11.41
C LEU A 82 30.14 4.39 11.94
N LYS A 83 30.49 3.11 11.71
CA LYS A 83 31.76 2.50 12.08
C LYS A 83 32.73 2.36 10.90
N ALA A 84 32.36 2.82 9.71
CA ALA A 84 33.22 2.74 8.52
C ALA A 84 34.55 3.49 8.75
N GLU A 85 35.67 3.02 8.21
CA GLU A 85 36.98 3.66 8.40
C GLU A 85 37.07 5.07 7.79
N GLY A 86 36.38 5.29 6.67
CA GLY A 86 36.37 6.57 5.97
C GLY A 86 35.55 7.63 6.70
N GLU A 87 36.20 8.68 7.19
CA GLU A 87 35.58 9.84 7.85
C GLU A 87 34.44 10.45 7.05
N GLY A 88 34.60 10.62 5.73
CA GLY A 88 33.55 11.17 4.87
C GLY A 88 32.29 10.31 4.78
N VAL A 89 32.44 8.97 4.84
CA VAL A 89 31.29 8.05 4.86
C VAL A 89 30.57 8.13 6.20
N ARG A 90 31.32 8.15 7.31
CA ARG A 90 30.74 8.32 8.65
C ARG A 90 29.98 9.65 8.78
N LEU A 91 30.60 10.75 8.34
CA LEU A 91 29.99 12.09 8.42
C LEU A 91 28.67 12.15 7.64
N ARG A 92 28.65 11.71 6.38
CA ARG A 92 27.43 11.71 5.56
C ARG A 92 26.35 10.80 6.14
N THR A 93 26.74 9.64 6.69
CA THR A 93 25.81 8.72 7.35
C THR A 93 25.20 9.36 8.59
N ALA A 94 26.01 9.99 9.44
CA ALA A 94 25.54 10.69 10.64
C ALA A 94 24.58 11.84 10.28
N GLN A 95 24.92 12.65 9.26
CA GLN A 95 24.06 13.72 8.74
C GLN A 95 22.73 13.16 8.24
N ALA A 96 22.76 12.11 7.42
CA ALA A 96 21.55 11.49 6.90
C ALA A 96 20.64 10.95 8.01
N ILE A 97 21.19 10.32 9.05
CA ILE A 97 20.42 9.84 10.21
C ILE A 97 19.76 11.04 10.91
N LEU A 98 20.51 12.09 11.23
CA LEU A 98 20.00 13.27 11.94
C LEU A 98 18.89 13.97 11.13
N GLU A 99 19.07 14.15 9.83
CA GLU A 99 18.05 14.73 8.96
C GLU A 99 16.76 13.92 8.94
N ASN A 100 16.84 12.58 8.88
CA ASN A 100 15.65 11.72 8.91
C ASN A 100 14.94 11.76 10.27
N VAL A 101 15.68 11.81 11.37
CA VAL A 101 15.10 11.96 12.73
C VAL A 101 14.36 13.30 12.85
N LEU A 102 14.98 14.39 12.41
CA LEU A 102 14.35 15.72 12.45
C LEU A 102 13.06 15.77 11.62
N LYS A 103 13.08 15.19 10.40
CA LYS A 103 11.88 15.05 9.55
C LYS A 103 10.78 14.21 10.22
N SER A 104 11.13 13.11 10.88
CA SER A 104 10.16 12.28 11.61
C SER A 104 9.46 13.07 12.72
N ILE A 105 10.24 13.81 13.51
CA ILE A 105 9.70 14.66 14.59
C ILE A 105 8.77 15.74 14.01
N GLU A 106 9.15 16.37 12.90
CA GLU A 106 8.30 17.37 12.22
C GLU A 106 6.97 16.76 11.77
N ILE A 107 7.00 15.59 11.12
CA ILE A 107 5.81 14.87 10.68
C ILE A 107 4.92 14.50 11.87
N GLU A 108 5.50 13.95 12.94
CA GLU A 108 4.76 13.60 14.16
C GLU A 108 4.08 14.82 14.79
N ASN A 109 4.77 15.95 14.83
CA ASN A 109 4.19 17.20 15.31
C ASN A 109 3.04 17.70 14.43
N LEU A 110 3.17 17.57 13.10
CA LEU A 110 2.09 17.91 12.17
C LEU A 110 0.88 17.00 12.34
N VAL A 111 1.09 15.69 12.48
CA VAL A 111 0.01 14.71 12.73
C VAL A 111 -0.72 15.04 14.04
N ARG A 112 0.01 15.31 15.13
CA ARG A 112 -0.59 15.71 16.42
C ARG A 112 -1.46 16.95 16.27
N ARG A 113 -0.97 17.98 15.57
CA ARG A 113 -1.73 19.22 15.32
C ARG A 113 -2.99 18.97 14.48
N ILE A 114 -2.93 18.07 13.50
CA ILE A 114 -4.10 17.69 12.70
C ILE A 114 -5.13 16.99 13.58
N GLU A 115 -4.72 16.01 14.41
CA GLU A 115 -5.62 15.31 15.32
C GLU A 115 -6.30 16.26 16.33
N GLU A 116 -5.57 17.26 16.85
CA GLU A 116 -6.11 18.29 17.74
C GLU A 116 -7.17 19.17 17.04
N LEU A 117 -6.93 19.51 15.77
CA LEU A 117 -7.89 20.27 14.95
C LEU A 117 -9.12 19.43 14.62
N GLU A 118 -8.97 18.15 14.30
CA GLU A 118 -10.09 17.23 14.02
C GLU A 118 -10.96 16.96 15.27
N ARG A 119 -10.36 17.01 16.46
CA ARG A 119 -11.07 16.87 17.74
C ARG A 119 -11.71 18.17 18.23
N SER A 120 -11.31 19.32 17.69
CA SER A 120 -11.89 20.61 18.06
C SER A 120 -13.27 20.77 17.40
N PRO A 121 -14.37 20.86 18.17
CA PRO A 121 -15.69 21.06 17.60
C PRO A 121 -15.73 22.39 16.84
N ARG A 122 -16.33 22.38 15.65
CA ARG A 122 -16.61 23.59 14.87
C ARG A 122 -17.65 24.48 15.56
#